data_AF-A0A8H7RRB8-F1
#
_entry.id   AF-A0A8H7RRB8-F1
#
_cell.length_a   1.000
_cell.length_b   1.000
_cell.length_c   1.000
_cell.angle_alpha   90.00
_cell.angle_beta   90.00
_cell.angle_gamma   90.00
#
_symmetry.space_group_name_H-M   'P 1'
#
loop_
_entity.id
_entity.type
_entity.pdbx_description
1 polymer ?
#
loop_
_entity_poly.entity_id
_entity_poly.type
_entity_poly.pdbx_seq_one_letter_code
_entity_poly.pdbx_strand_id
1 'polypeptide(L)' 'SPQYPDLNLIKYLWHSLKLELNAYPTKAKKIQKLWQRVEEQWATFTKKNCQQYIDSILVEINAAIKARGHNTKY' A
#
# COMPACT_ATOMS: atom_id res chain seq x y z
N SER A 1 6.09 -23.18 5.74
CA SER A 1 6.84 -22.00 5.24
C SER A 1 6.44 -20.79 6.06
N PRO A 2 7.36 -19.90 6.46
CA PRO A 2 6.97 -18.69 7.15
C PRO A 2 6.10 -17.86 6.20
N GLN A 3 4.83 -17.67 6.54
CA GLN A 3 3.99 -16.67 5.89
C GLN A 3 4.26 -15.38 6.67
N TYR A 4 4.98 -14.45 6.06
CA TYR A 4 5.02 -13.05 6.48
C TYR A 4 3.99 -12.29 5.62
N PRO A 5 2.68 -12.48 5.82
CA PRO A 5 1.66 -11.81 5.01
C PRO A 5 1.75 -10.28 5.13
N ASP A 6 2.34 -9.79 6.21
CA ASP A 6 2.47 -8.36 6.52
C ASP A 6 3.61 -7.69 5.74
N LEU A 7 4.58 -8.46 5.21
CA LEU A 7 5.75 -7.91 4.51
C LEU A 7 5.54 -7.69 3.00
N ASN A 8 4.29 -7.60 2.55
CA ASN A 8 4.02 -7.36 1.13
C ASN A 8 3.94 -5.85 0.82
N LEU A 9 5.07 -5.25 0.45
CA LEU A 9 5.18 -3.83 0.03
C LEU A 9 4.11 -3.41 -0.98
N ILE A 10 3.72 -4.31 -1.89
CA ILE A 10 2.71 -3.99 -2.93
C ILE A 10 1.31 -3.76 -2.33
N LYS A 11 1.01 -4.35 -1.16
CA LYS A 11 -0.27 -4.18 -0.46
C LYS A 11 -0.48 -2.72 -0.06
N TYR A 12 0.58 -2.04 0.37
CA TYR A 12 0.52 -0.63 0.73
C TYR A 12 0.30 0.28 -0.48
N LEU A 13 0.95 -0.03 -1.62
CA LEU A 13 0.69 0.66 -2.88
C LEU A 13 -0.76 0.50 -3.34
N TRP A 14 -1.29 -0.72 -3.28
CA TRP A 14 -2.70 -0.98 -3.60
C TRP A 14 -3.66 -0.29 -2.63
N HIS A 15 -3.31 -0.20 -1.35
CA HIS A 15 -4.13 0.52 -0.37
C HIS A 15 -4.19 2.01 -0.69
N SER A 16 -3.05 2.66 -0.92
CA SER A 16 -3.00 4.08 -1.28
C SER A 16 -3.71 4.36 -2.61
N LEU A 17 -3.52 3.52 -3.63
CA LEU A 17 -4.23 3.66 -4.89
C LEU A 17 -5.76 3.59 -4.71
N LYS A 18 -6.25 2.69 -3.85
CA LYS A 18 -7.69 2.60 -3.54
C LYS A 18 -8.20 3.86 -2.83
N LEU A 19 -7.41 4.45 -1.94
CA LEU A 19 -7.78 5.71 -1.27
C LEU A 19 -7.93 6.85 -2.28
N GLU A 20 -6.96 7.02 -3.19
CA GLU A 20 -7.02 8.04 -4.24
C GLU A 20 -8.22 7.83 -5.18
N LEU A 21 -8.47 6.57 -5.59
CA LEU A 21 -9.62 6.25 -6.43
C LEU A 21 -10.97 6.52 -5.74
N ASN A 22 -11.04 6.33 -4.43
CA ASN A 22 -12.24 6.61 -3.62
C ASN A 22 -12.46 8.12 -3.38
N ALA A 23 -11.40 8.93 -3.46
CA ALA A 23 -11.48 10.38 -3.29
C ALA A 23 -12.11 11.09 -4.51
N TYR A 24 -12.26 10.42 -5.65
CA TYR A 24 -12.94 11.00 -6.81
C TYR A 24 -14.40 11.36 -6.46
N PRO A 25 -14.89 12.56 -6.82
CA PRO A 25 -16.26 13.00 -6.52
C PRO A 25 -17.35 12.10 -7.12
N THR A 26 -17.00 11.36 -8.17
CA THR A 26 -17.92 10.47 -8.88
C THR A 26 -17.27 9.10 -9.07
N LYS A 27 -18.06 8.03 -8.92
CA LYS A 27 -17.60 6.67 -9.24
C LYS A 27 -17.43 6.48 -10.74
N ALA A 28 -16.44 5.68 -11.14
CA ALA A 28 -16.30 5.27 -12.53
C ALA A 28 -17.45 4.32 -12.91
N LYS A 29 -18.25 4.70 -13.90
CA LYS A 29 -19.41 3.90 -14.36
C LYS A 29 -19.06 2.85 -15.42
N LYS A 30 -17.85 2.90 -15.98
CA LYS A 30 -17.36 2.00 -17.03
C LYS A 30 -15.92 1.58 -16.74
N ILE A 31 -15.57 0.35 -17.13
CA ILE A 31 -14.25 -0.23 -16.87
C ILE A 31 -13.11 0.59 -17.50
N GLN A 32 -13.30 1.16 -18.69
CA GLN A 32 -12.32 2.04 -19.34
C GLN A 32 -12.01 3.29 -18.50
N LYS A 33 -13.04 3.89 -17.87
CA LYS A 33 -12.83 5.07 -17.02
C LYS A 33 -12.14 4.71 -15.71
N LEU A 34 -12.39 3.50 -15.20
CA LEU A 34 -11.67 2.98 -14.04
C LEU A 34 -10.19 2.77 -14.39
N TRP A 35 -9.89 2.13 -15.51
CA TRP A 35 -8.52 1.94 -16.00
C TRP A 35 -7.78 3.26 -16.18
N GLN A 36 -8.40 4.24 -16.83
CA GLN A 36 -7.81 5.57 -16.98
C GLN A 36 -7.43 6.20 -15.63
N ARG A 37 -8.33 6.15 -14.64
CA ARG A 37 -8.05 6.71 -13.32
C ARG A 37 -6.97 5.93 -12.56
N VAL A 38 -6.95 4.61 -12.73
CA VAL A 38 -5.89 3.76 -12.17
C VAL A 38 -4.54 4.19 -12.74
N GLU A 39 -4.42 4.36 -14.06
CA GLU A 39 -3.18 4.82 -14.70
C GLU A 39 -2.78 6.23 -14.27
N GLU A 40 -3.74 7.17 -14.26
CA GLU A 40 -3.52 8.55 -13.81
C GLU A 40 -2.95 8.60 -12.38
N GLN A 41 -3.58 7.89 -11.45
CA GLN A 41 -3.14 7.86 -10.05
C GLN A 41 -1.87 7.04 -9.87
N TRP A 42 -1.69 5.95 -10.63
CA TRP A 42 -0.45 5.17 -10.57
C TRP A 42 0.76 6.01 -11.00
N ALA A 43 0.59 6.89 -11.97
CA ALA A 43 1.65 7.78 -12.44
C ALA A 43 2.06 8.88 -11.44
N THR A 44 1.25 9.17 -10.41
CA THR A 44 1.59 10.18 -9.39
C THR A 44 2.50 9.64 -8.28
N PHE A 45 2.64 8.31 -8.16
CA PHE A 45 3.53 7.72 -7.17
C PHE A 45 4.99 8.04 -7.50
N THR A 46 5.63 8.79 -6.61
CA THR A 46 7.04 9.15 -6.73
C THR A 46 7.93 8.17 -5.96
N LYS A 47 9.24 8.20 -6.25
CA LYS A 47 10.23 7.49 -5.43
C LYS A 47 10.12 7.80 -3.94
N LYS A 48 9.71 9.02 -3.58
CA LYS A 48 9.50 9.42 -2.18
C LYS A 48 8.37 8.65 -1.53
N ASN A 49 7.26 8.43 -2.24
CA ASN A 49 6.17 7.60 -1.74
C ASN A 49 6.65 6.16 -1.51
N CYS A 50 7.39 5.58 -2.48
CA CYS A 50 8.01 4.26 -2.33
C CYS A 50 8.93 4.16 -1.11
N GLN A 51 9.75 5.20 -0.86
CA GLN A 51 10.67 5.23 0.29
C GLN A 51 9.92 5.23 1.63
N GLN A 52 8.84 6.00 1.76
CA GLN A 52 8.04 6.03 2.99
C GLN A 52 7.45 4.64 3.33
N TYR A 53 7.07 3.86 2.32
CA TYR A 53 6.58 2.49 2.55
C TYR A 53 7.72 1.55 2.99
N ILE A 54 8.90 1.67 2.39
CA ILE A 54 10.09 0.91 2.81
C ILE A 54 10.41 1.21 4.28
N ASP A 55 10.39 2.50 4.65
CA ASP A 55 10.67 2.93 6.03
C ASP A 55 9.62 2.35 7.01
N SER A 56 8.34 2.32 6.63
CA SER A 56 7.27 1.72 7.44
C SER A 56 7.47 0.22 7.66
N ILE A 57 7.84 -0.52 6.62
CA ILE A 57 8.13 -1.97 6.76
C ILE A 57 9.37 -2.21 7.63
N LEU A 58 10.41 -1.38 7.50
CA LEU A 58 11.56 -1.49 8.39
C LEU A 58 11.17 -1.27 9.86
N VAL A 59 10.21 -0.39 10.14
CA VAL A 59 9.66 -0.21 11.49
C VAL A 59 8.89 -1.46 11.95
N GLU A 60 8.04 -2.03 11.10
CA GLU A 60 7.26 -3.25 11.42
C GLU A 60 8.18 -4.46 11.65
N ILE A 61 9.19 -4.68 10.80
CA ILE A 61 10.20 -5.74 10.98
C ILE A 61 10.92 -5.57 12.32
N ASN A 62 11.35 -4.34 12.64
CA ASN A 62 12.00 -4.06 13.91
C ASN A 62 11.07 -4.29 15.11
N ALA A 63 9.78 -3.98 14.98
CA ALA A 63 8.79 -4.26 16.00
C ALA A 63 8.58 -5.77 16.20
N ALA A 64 8.48 -6.55 15.12
CA ALA A 64 8.34 -8.01 15.16
C ALA A 64 9.57 -8.69 15.79
N ILE A 65 10.78 -8.21 15.46
CA ILE A 65 12.04 -8.67 16.07
C ILE A 65 12.03 -8.37 17.57
N LYS A 66 11.63 -7.16 17.98
CA LYS A 66 11.54 -6.77 19.41
C LYS A 66 10.48 -7.58 20.17
N ALA A 67 9.38 -7.93 19.51
CA ALA A 67 8.33 -8.77 20.06
C ALA A 67 8.73 -10.26 20.18
N ARG A 68 9.97 -10.63 19.78
CA ARG A 68 10.46 -12.03 19.74
C ARG A 68 9.50 -12.98 19.01
N GLY A 69 8.83 -12.48 17.98
CA GLY A 69 7.86 -13.26 17.20
C GLY A 69 6.46 -13.43 17.82
N HIS A 70 6.13 -12.73 18.92
CA HIS A 70 4.74 -12.62 19.38
C HIS A 70 4.00 -11.50 18.61
N ASN A 71 2.70 -11.68 18.35
CA ASN A 71 1.91 -10.75 17.53
C ASN A 71 2.02 -9.30 17.99
N THR A 72 2.45 -8.43 17.07
CA THR A 72 2.23 -7.00 17.16
C THR A 72 0.76 -6.69 16.85
N LYS A 73 0.20 -5.63 17.46
CA LYS A 73 -1.23 -5.25 17.38
C LYS A 73 -1.71 -4.76 15.99
N TYR A 74 -0.88 -4.90 14.97
CA TYR A 74 -1.13 -4.42 13.61
C TYR A 74 -1.25 -5.60 12.67
#